data_AF-A0A7X6PFZ5-F1
#
_entry.id   AF-A0A7X6PFZ5-F1
#
_cell.length_a   1.000
_cell.length_b   1.000
_cell.length_c   1.000
_cell.angle_alpha   90.00
_cell.angle_beta   90.00
_cell.angle_gamma   90.00
#
_symmetry.space_group_name_H-M   'P 1'
#
loop_
_entity.id
_entity.type
_entity.pdbx_description
1 polymer ?
#
loop_
_entity_poly.entity_id
_entity_poly.type
_entity_poly.pdbx_seq_one_letter_code
_entity_poly.pdbx_strand_id
1 'polypeptide(L)' 'IVNRGIYMVGGGALLRGFDRRLADKININFNVVEDPLHSVARGTGVALKNVEKYPFLMR' A
#
# COMPACT_ATOMS: atom_id res chain seq x y z
N ILE A 1 11.23 -17.53 2.48
CA ILE A 1 9.79 -17.63 2.81
C ILE A 1 9.23 -16.21 2.91
N VAL A 2 8.18 -15.87 2.16
CA VAL A 2 7.52 -14.55 2.22
C VAL A 2 6.51 -14.57 3.37
N ASN A 3 6.76 -13.83 4.45
CA ASN A 3 5.98 -13.97 5.69
C ASN A 3 4.74 -13.07 5.77
N ARG A 4 4.67 -11.98 4.99
CA ARG A 4 3.61 -10.95 5.13
C ARG A 4 2.81 -10.68 3.85
N GLY A 5 3.17 -11.29 2.73
CA GLY A 5 2.53 -11.05 1.44
C GLY A 5 2.72 -9.61 0.93
N ILE A 6 1.83 -9.18 0.04
CA ILE A 6 1.79 -7.83 -0.54
C ILE A 6 0.54 -7.12 -0.03
N TYR A 7 0.66 -5.85 0.36
CA TYR A 7 -0.48 -5.00 0.71
C TYR A 7 -0.85 -4.11 -0.46
N MET A 8 -2.12 -4.13 -0.86
CA MET A 8 -2.62 -3.36 -1.98
C MET A 8 -3.34 -2.10 -1.49
N VAL A 9 -3.02 -0.98 -2.13
CA VAL A 9 -3.57 0.35 -1.86
C VAL A 9 -4.02 1.03 -3.16
N GLY A 10 -4.71 2.15 -3.05
CA GLY A 10 -5.23 2.93 -4.18
C GLY A 10 -6.52 2.36 -4.78
N GLY A 11 -7.09 3.08 -5.74
CA GLY A 11 -8.36 2.66 -6.38
C GLY A 11 -8.26 1.35 -7.15
N GLY A 12 -7.09 1.03 -7.71
CA GLY A 12 -6.86 -0.24 -8.41
C GLY A 12 -6.99 -1.48 -7.51
N ALA A 13 -6.75 -1.34 -6.20
CA ALA A 13 -6.92 -2.43 -5.24
C ALA A 13 -8.39 -2.85 -5.06
N LEU A 14 -9.36 -2.00 -5.43
CA LEU A 14 -10.79 -2.26 -5.32
C LEU A 14 -11.38 -2.96 -6.56
N LEU A 15 -10.57 -3.20 -7.59
CA LEU A 15 -10.99 -3.99 -8.73
C LEU A 15 -11.36 -5.41 -8.27
N ARG A 16 -12.58 -5.84 -8.59
CA ARG A 16 -13.13 -7.11 -8.12
C ARG A 16 -12.21 -8.28 -8.52
N GLY A 17 -11.69 -8.98 -7.52
CA GLY A 17 -10.85 -10.16 -7.71
C GLY A 17 -9.43 -9.87 -8.21
N PHE A 18 -8.97 -8.62 -8.16
CA PHE A 18 -7.62 -8.26 -8.57
C PHE A 18 -6.55 -8.87 -7.65
N ASP A 19 -6.80 -8.86 -6.34
CA ASP A 19 -6.01 -9.56 -5.33
C ASP A 19 -5.86 -11.04 -5.66
N ARG A 20 -6.97 -11.73 -5.93
CA ARG A 20 -6.99 -13.16 -6.29
C ARG A 20 -6.23 -13.41 -7.58
N ARG A 21 -6.47 -12.61 -8.63
CA ARG A 21 -5.80 -12.75 -9.93
C ARG A 21 -4.28 -12.63 -9.82
N LEU A 22 -3.78 -11.76 -8.95
CA LEU A 22 -2.36 -11.59 -8.67
C LEU A 22 -1.81 -12.74 -7.81
N ALA A 23 -2.57 -13.16 -6.78
CA ALA A 23 -2.20 -14.28 -5.93
C ALA A 23 -2.04 -15.57 -6.76
N ASP A 24 -2.98 -15.86 -7.65
CA ASP A 24 -2.94 -17.05 -8.53
C ASP A 24 -1.75 -17.01 -9.49
N LYS A 25 -1.36 -15.82 -9.96
CA LYS A 25 -0.26 -15.64 -10.92
C LYS A 25 1.12 -15.73 -10.26
N ILE A 26 1.26 -15.17 -9.06
CA ILE A 26 2.56 -14.92 -8.42
C ILE A 26 2.81 -15.94 -7.28
N ASN A 27 1.78 -16.68 -6.87
CA ASN A 27 1.81 -17.62 -5.74
C ASN A 27 2.27 -16.94 -4.42
N ILE A 28 1.80 -15.71 -4.20
CA ILE A 28 2.04 -14.90 -3.01
C ILE A 28 0.69 -14.34 -2.55
N ASN A 29 0.48 -14.23 -1.24
CA ASN A 29 -0.74 -13.62 -0.68
C ASN A 29 -0.80 -12.11 -0.94
N PHE A 30 -1.95 -11.60 -1.40
CA PHE A 30 -2.23 -10.17 -1.59
C PHE A 30 -3.36 -9.75 -0.64
N ASN A 31 -3.14 -8.68 0.13
CA ASN A 31 -4.09 -8.17 1.12
C ASN A 31 -4.52 -6.77 0.74
N VAL A 32 -5.81 -6.56 0.48
CA VAL A 32 -6.37 -5.21 0.33
C VAL A 32 -6.43 -4.55 1.71
N VAL A 33 -5.88 -3.35 1.85
CA VAL A 33 -5.93 -2.62 3.13
C VAL A 33 -7.34 -2.09 3.41
N GLU A 34 -7.65 -1.80 4.68
CA GLU A 34 -8.97 -1.33 5.12
C GLU A 34 -9.44 -0.04 4.42
N ASP A 35 -8.53 0.94 4.26
CA ASP A 35 -8.83 2.18 3.54
C ASP A 35 -7.75 2.44 2.47
N PRO A 36 -7.89 1.82 1.28
CA PRO A 36 -6.89 1.89 0.23
C PRO A 36 -6.88 3.25 -0.47
N LEU A 37 -8.01 3.97 -0.48
CA LEU A 37 -8.14 5.24 -1.20
C LEU A 37 -7.38 6.37 -0.50
N HIS A 38 -7.45 6.44 0.84
CA HIS A 38 -6.78 7.51 1.60
C HIS A 38 -5.37 7.14 2.05
N SER A 39 -4.91 5.91 1.79
CA SER A 39 -3.62 5.41 2.27
C SER A 39 -2.44 6.29 1.84
N VAL A 40 -2.44 6.82 0.61
CA VAL A 40 -1.40 7.72 0.12
C VAL A 40 -1.44 9.05 0.87
N ALA A 41 -2.59 9.73 0.88
CA ALA A 41 -2.73 11.03 1.54
C ALA A 41 -2.41 10.96 3.04
N ARG A 42 -2.85 9.91 3.74
CA ARG A 42 -2.49 9.68 5.14
C ARG A 42 -1.00 9.47 5.32
N GLY A 43 -0.38 8.63 4.47
CA GLY A 43 1.07 8.39 4.49
C GLY A 43 1.86 9.67 4.28
N THR A 44 1.46 10.50 3.31
CA THR A 44 2.03 11.83 3.08
C THR A 44 1.90 12.71 4.33
N GLY A 45 0.72 12.77 4.95
CA GLY A 45 0.51 13.53 6.19
C GLY A 45 1.39 13.05 7.34
N VAL A 46 1.61 11.74 7.48
CA VAL A 46 2.55 11.17 8.46
C VAL A 46 3.98 11.56 8.12
N ALA A 47 4.40 11.46 6.86
CA ALA A 47 5.76 11.80 6.44
C ALA A 47 6.08 13.29 6.67
N LEU A 48 5.14 14.19 6.35
CA LEU A 48 5.26 15.63 6.60
C LEU A 48 5.30 16.00 8.10
N LYS A 49 4.73 15.18 8.98
CA LYS A 49 4.89 15.34 10.43
C LYS A 49 6.24 14.84 10.96
N ASN A 50 6.99 14.10 10.14
CA ASN A 50 8.26 13.48 10.50
C ASN A 50 9.39 13.95 9.55
N VAL A 51 9.43 15.25 9.23
CA VAL A 51 10.42 15.83 8.30
C VAL A 51 11.87 15.59 8.70
N GLU A 52 12.17 15.43 9.99
CA GLU A 52 13.51 15.04 10.46
C GLU A 52 13.95 13.67 9.92
N LYS A 53 13.01 12.73 9.80
CA LYS A 53 13.23 11.40 9.22
C LYS A 53 13.27 11.43 7.69
N TYR A 54 12.64 12.44 7.09
CA TYR A 54 12.50 12.60 5.64
C TYR A 54 12.94 14.00 5.18
N PRO A 55 14.23 14.36 5.37
CA PRO A 55 14.70 15.72 5.14
C PRO A 55 14.57 16.17 3.68
N PHE A 56 14.48 15.23 2.73
CA PHE A 56 14.25 15.51 1.31
C PHE A 56 12.87 16.12 1.03
N LEU A 57 11.91 16.07 1.95
CA LEU A 57 10.58 16.67 1.78
C LEU A 57 10.57 18.19 1.97
N MET A 58 11.59 18.74 2.62
CA MET A 58 11.71 20.18 2.93
C MET A 58 12.75 20.88 2.06
N ARG A 59 13.26 20.19 1.04
CA ARG A 59 14.34 20.67 0.18
C ARG A 59 13.81 21.21 -1.14
#